data_AF-A0A935Q2U8-F1
#
_entry.id   AF-A0A935Q2U8-F1
#
_cell.length_a   1.000
_cell.length_b   1.000
_cell.length_c   1.000
_cell.angle_alpha   90.00
_cell.angle_beta   90.00
_cell.angle_gamma   90.00
#
_symmetry.space_group_name_H-M   'P 1'
#
loop_
_entity.id
_entity.type
_entity.pdbx_description
1 polymer ?
#
loop_
_entity_poly.entity_id
_entity_poly.type
_entity_poly.pdbx_seq_one_letter_code
_entity_poly.pdbx_strand_id
1 'polypeptide(L)'
;MSDQHKIAILKVLSEDAVDGKAVRYSFNTLSKNIGLSKNDIDVYLTELTKARFVAQYAKKGVDSFTVEIKPAGLDAVLDGSFN
;
A
#
# COMPACT_ATOMS: atom_id res chain seq x y z
N MET A 1 -12.70 -3.52 -10.27
CA MET A 1 -11.45 -4.32 -10.24
C MET A 1 -10.28 -3.56 -9.63
N SER A 2 -9.95 -2.33 -10.09
CA SER A 2 -8.84 -1.52 -9.54
C SER A 2 -8.92 -1.30 -8.02
N ASP A 3 -10.10 -0.96 -7.50
CA ASP A 3 -10.25 -0.63 -6.08
C ASP A 3 -10.08 -1.85 -5.16
N GLN A 4 -10.46 -3.05 -5.61
CA GLN A 4 -10.26 -4.27 -4.83
C GLN A 4 -8.77 -4.58 -4.61
N HIS A 5 -7.92 -4.31 -5.60
CA HIS A 5 -6.47 -4.45 -5.47
C HIS A 5 -5.85 -3.38 -4.57
N LYS A 6 -6.34 -2.14 -4.63
CA LYS A 6 -5.90 -1.07 -3.72
C LYS A 6 -6.25 -1.38 -2.27
N ILE A 7 -7.46 -1.88 -2.01
CA ILE A 7 -7.88 -2.30 -0.66
C ILE A 7 -7.01 -3.47 -0.20
N ALA A 8 -6.74 -4.44 -1.07
CA ALA A 8 -5.85 -5.56 -0.73
C ALA A 8 -4.44 -5.10 -0.36
N ILE A 9 -3.88 -4.15 -1.11
CA ILE A 9 -2.58 -3.53 -0.79
C ILE A 9 -2.65 -2.84 0.57
N LEU A 10 -3.63 -1.96 0.80
CA LEU A 10 -3.78 -1.25 2.07
C LEU A 10 -3.96 -2.22 3.24
N LYS A 11 -4.74 -3.29 3.05
CA LYS A 11 -4.99 -4.30 4.07
C LYS A 11 -3.70 -5.00 4.49
N VAL A 12 -2.91 -5.47 3.51
CA VAL A 12 -1.60 -6.07 3.79
C VAL A 12 -0.71 -5.08 4.53
N LEU A 13 -0.64 -3.83 4.06
CA LEU A 13 0.16 -2.81 4.72
C LEU A 13 -0.31 -2.50 6.14
N SER A 14 -1.63 -2.55 6.41
CA SER A 14 -2.23 -2.22 7.70
C SER A 14 -2.02 -3.29 8.77
N GLU A 15 -1.66 -4.51 8.35
CA GLU A 15 -1.29 -5.58 9.29
C GLU A 15 0.02 -5.24 10.02
N ASP A 16 0.97 -4.58 9.35
CA ASP A 16 2.26 -4.18 9.96
C ASP A 16 2.35 -2.69 10.29
N ALA A 17 1.71 -1.81 9.50
CA ALA A 17 1.75 -0.36 9.69
C ALA A 17 0.63 0.10 10.62
N VAL A 18 0.91 0.04 11.92
CA VAL A 18 0.07 0.69 12.95
C VAL A 18 0.23 2.21 12.82
N ASP A 19 -0.90 2.91 12.91
CA ASP A 19 -1.11 4.36 12.75
C ASP A 19 0.14 5.24 12.94
N GLY A 20 0.55 5.94 11.88
CA GLY A 20 1.70 6.87 11.87
C GLY A 20 3.09 6.22 11.92
N LYS A 21 3.21 4.89 11.85
CA LYS A 21 4.51 4.22 11.74
C LYS A 21 4.85 3.88 10.29
N ALA A 22 5.97 4.42 9.84
CA ALA A 22 6.59 4.03 8.59
C ALA A 22 7.17 2.61 8.72
N VAL A 23 6.70 1.68 7.88
CA VAL A 23 7.15 0.29 7.82
C VAL A 23 7.87 0.05 6.51
N ARG A 24 8.95 -0.73 6.56
CA ARG A 24 9.69 -1.16 5.38
C ARG A 24 9.07 -2.44 4.82
N TYR A 25 8.62 -2.37 3.57
CA TYR A 25 8.11 -3.50 2.81
C TYR A 25 8.99 -3.84 1.62
N SER A 26 8.87 -5.07 1.13
CA SER A 26 9.44 -5.46 -0.16
C SER A 26 8.33 -5.67 -1.19
N PHE A 27 8.57 -5.20 -2.41
CA PHE A 27 7.66 -5.40 -3.52
C PHE A 27 7.47 -6.89 -3.82
N ASN A 28 8.52 -7.69 -3.67
CA ASN A 28 8.45 -9.14 -3.81
C ASN A 28 7.49 -9.79 -2.78
N THR A 29 7.51 -9.35 -1.52
CA THR A 29 6.57 -9.83 -0.49
C THR A 29 5.13 -9.47 -0.86
N LEU A 30 4.88 -8.20 -1.21
CA LEU A 30 3.55 -7.76 -1.63
C LEU A 30 3.05 -8.52 -2.87
N SER A 31 3.92 -8.70 -3.86
CA SER A 31 3.61 -9.45 -5.10
C SER A 31 3.19 -10.88 -4.80
N LYS A 32 3.87 -11.56 -3.88
CA LYS A 32 3.52 -12.92 -3.46
C LYS A 32 2.21 -12.99 -2.68
N ASN A 33 1.95 -12.03 -1.79
CA ASN A 33 0.72 -12.02 -0.98
C ASN A 33 -0.53 -11.72 -1.80
N ILE A 34 -0.43 -10.79 -2.76
CA ILE A 34 -1.59 -10.26 -3.48
C ILE A 34 -1.70 -10.87 -4.89
N GLY A 35 -0.66 -11.55 -5.37
CA GLY A 35 -0.63 -12.15 -6.71
C GLY A 35 -0.50 -11.12 -7.84
N LEU A 36 -0.05 -9.91 -7.55
CA LEU A 36 0.10 -8.82 -8.52
C LEU A 36 1.54 -8.68 -8.99
N SER A 37 1.72 -8.17 -10.21
CA SER A 37 3.05 -7.82 -10.68
C SER A 37 3.59 -6.61 -9.92
N LYS A 38 4.93 -6.50 -9.89
CA LYS A 38 5.62 -5.35 -9.29
C LYS A 38 5.16 -4.01 -9.88
N ASN A 39 4.94 -3.99 -11.19
CA ASN A 39 4.50 -2.79 -11.91
C ASN A 39 3.09 -2.40 -11.49
N ASP A 40 2.17 -3.36 -11.37
CA ASP A 40 0.80 -3.09 -10.95
C ASP A 40 0.76 -2.55 -9.51
N ILE A 41 1.56 -3.14 -8.62
CA ILE A 41 1.70 -2.67 -7.23
C ILE A 41 2.23 -1.23 -7.19
N ASP A 42 3.25 -0.91 -8.00
CA ASP A 42 3.82 0.43 -8.06
C ASP A 42 2.80 1.47 -8.58
N VAL A 43 2.00 1.10 -9.58
CA VAL A 43 0.89 1.92 -10.09
C VAL A 43 -0.14 2.17 -8.99
N TYR A 44 -0.61 1.12 -8.31
CA TYR A 44 -1.61 1.26 -7.24
C TYR A 44 -1.08 2.04 -6.03
N LEU A 45 0.17 1.82 -5.62
CA LEU A 45 0.80 2.59 -4.54
C LEU A 45 0.95 4.06 -4.92
N THR A 46 1.27 4.37 -6.17
CA THR A 46 1.32 5.74 -6.68
C THR A 46 -0.06 6.41 -6.60
N GLU A 47 -1.13 5.70 -6.97
CA GLU A 47 -2.50 6.20 -6.85
C GLU A 47 -2.91 6.42 -5.39
N LEU A 48 -2.63 5.47 -4.50
CA LEU A 48 -2.88 5.58 -3.06
C LEU A 48 -2.11 6.74 -2.43
N THR A 49 -0.88 6.98 -2.88
CA THR A 49 -0.05 8.11 -2.42
C THR A 49 -0.64 9.43 -2.89
N LYS A 50 -1.07 9.52 -4.15
CA LYS A 50 -1.73 10.72 -4.70
C LYS A 50 -3.04 11.03 -3.97
N ALA A 51 -3.81 10.00 -3.65
CA ALA A 51 -5.05 10.10 -2.88
C ALA A 51 -4.83 10.34 -1.38
N ARG A 52 -3.56 10.41 -0.92
CA ARG A 52 -3.16 10.64 0.48
C ARG A 52 -3.62 9.53 1.44
N PHE A 53 -3.87 8.33 0.95
CA PHE A 53 -4.12 7.16 1.81
C PHE A 53 -2.82 6.61 2.43
N VAL A 54 -1.70 6.73 1.70
CA VAL A 54 -0.38 6.32 2.17
C VAL A 54 0.68 7.38 1.85
N ALA A 55 1.82 7.31 2.53
CA ALA A 55 3.06 7.96 2.12
C ALA A 55 4.10 6.90 1.78
N GLN A 56 4.47 6.81 0.51
CA GLN A 56 5.47 5.86 0.02
C GLN A 56 6.82 6.56 -0.20
N TYR A 57 7.88 5.91 0.25
CA TYR A 57 9.28 6.27 0.01
C TYR A 57 10.00 5.07 -0.60
N ALA A 58 10.03 5.01 -1.94
CA ALA A 58 10.76 3.99 -2.68
C ALA A 58 12.07 4.55 -3.24
N LYS A 59 13.17 3.80 -3.08
CA LYS A 59 14.44 4.13 -3.73
C LYS A 59 14.52 3.39 -5.06
N LYS A 60 14.72 4.14 -6.16
CA LYS A 60 14.84 3.56 -7.51
C LYS A 60 15.94 2.49 -7.54
N GLY A 61 15.61 1.31 -8.06
CA GLY A 61 16.53 0.17 -8.15
C GLY A 61 16.60 -0.71 -6.90
N VAL A 62 15.82 -0.43 -5.85
CA VAL A 62 15.75 -1.27 -4.64
C VAL A 62 14.41 -2.01 -4.61
N ASP A 63 14.43 -3.29 -4.22
CA ASP A 63 13.23 -4.12 -4.08
C ASP A 63 12.37 -3.77 -2.85
N SER A 64 12.84 -2.86 -2.01
CA SER A 64 12.17 -2.44 -0.79
C SER A 64 11.77 -0.98 -0.84
N PHE A 65 10.63 -0.68 -0.25
CA PHE A 65 10.11 0.66 -0.06
C PHE A 65 9.68 0.84 1.39
N THR A 66 9.75 2.06 1.88
CA THR A 66 9.14 2.42 3.16
C THR A 66 7.75 2.97 2.85
N VAL A 67 6.76 2.57 3.64
CA VAL A 67 5.40 3.07 3.50
C VAL A 67 4.81 3.37 4.87
N GLU A 68 4.09 4.46 4.95
CA GLU A 68 3.32 4.87 6.13
C GLU A 68 1.86 4.94 5.72
N ILE A 69 0.99 4.27 6.48
CA ILE A 69 -0.46 4.39 6.30
C ILE A 69 -0.94 5.63 7.03
N LYS A 70 -1.73 6.45 6.34
CA LYS A 70 -2.40 7.60 6.94
C LYS A 70 -3.75 7.19 7.50
N PRO A 71 -4.34 7.96 8.45
CA PRO A 71 -5.65 7.66 9.01
C PRO A 71 -6.72 7.37 7.95
N ALA A 72 -6.79 8.18 6.88
CA ALA A 72 -7.72 7.95 5.78
C ALA A 72 -7.54 6.58 5.08
N GLY A 73 -6.30 6.07 5.00
CA GLY A 73 -6.01 4.76 4.42
C GLY A 73 -6.41 3.62 5.35
N LEU A 74 -6.28 3.83 6.66
CA LEU A 74 -6.75 2.88 7.67
C LEU A 74 -8.28 2.82 7.68
N ASP A 75 -8.95 3.98 7.62
CA ASP A 75 -10.40 4.09 7.53
C ASP A 75 -10.92 3.36 6.27
N ALA A 76 -10.27 3.53 5.12
CA ALA A 76 -10.63 2.83 3.88
C ALA A 76 -10.51 1.29 3.99
N VAL A 77 -9.57 0.79 4.81
CA VAL A 77 -9.45 -0.65 5.08
C VAL A 77 -10.55 -1.14 6.02
N LEU A 78 -10.89 -0.34 7.05
CA LEU A 78 -11.94 -0.67 8.02
C LEU A 78 -13.33 -0.66 7.38
N ASP A 79 -13.62 0.35 6.56
CA ASP A 79 -14.89 0.48 5.85
C ASP A 79 -14.97 -0.45 4.63
N GLY A 80 -13.82 -1.00 4.18
CA GLY A 80 -13.74 -1.83 2.98
C GLY A 80 -14.16 -1.08 1.70
N SER A 81 -14.12 0.26 1.74
CA SER A 81 -14.54 1.13 0.64
C SER A 81 -13.73 2.43 0.64
N PHE A 82 -13.56 3.03 -0.55
CA PHE A 82 -12.95 4.35 -0.73
C PHE A 82 -14.05 5.41 -0.85
N ASN A 83 -14.86 5.60 0.19
CA ASN A 83 -15.87 6.67 0.22
C ASN A 83 -15.24 8.03 0.54
#